data_AF-A0A938P1N8-F1
#
_entry.id   AF-A0A938P1N8-F1
#
_cell.length_a   1.000
_cell.length_b   1.000
_cell.length_c   1.000
_cell.angle_alpha   90.00
_cell.angle_beta   90.00
_cell.angle_gamma   90.00
#
_symmetry.space_group_name_H-M   'P 1'
#
loop_
_entity.id
_entity.type
_entity.pdbx_description
1 polymer ?
#
loop_
_entity_poly.entity_id
_entity_poly.type
_entity_poly.pdbx_seq_one_letter_code
_entity_poly.pdbx_strand_id
1 'polypeptide(L)'
;MARHFELELDQLRTLLIRMGSLVEEQIDCAVRAISTSDVSLARLVMDRDTKVDEFDNSIDQHCMRIFALTQPVAIDLRLLMAALKINNELERIGDIAVNLA
;
A
#
# COMPACT_ATOMS: atom_id res chain seq x y z
N MET A 1 9.05 6.10 -25.39
CA MET A 1 9.53 6.31 -24.01
C MET A 1 8.47 6.95 -23.13
N ALA A 2 7.98 8.16 -23.41
CA ALA A 2 6.96 8.83 -22.58
C ALA A 2 5.73 7.94 -22.27
N ARG A 3 5.14 7.31 -23.30
CA ARG A 3 3.97 6.42 -23.13
C ARG A 3 4.23 5.20 -22.24
N HIS A 4 5.47 4.68 -22.21
CA HIS A 4 5.78 3.53 -21.34
C HIS A 4 5.90 3.98 -19.89
N PHE A 5 6.58 5.09 -19.64
CA PHE A 5 6.69 5.67 -18.30
C PHE A 5 5.32 6.04 -17.71
N GLU A 6 4.43 6.64 -18.51
CA GLU A 6 3.04 6.92 -18.09
C GLU A 6 2.28 5.65 -17.70
N LEU A 7 2.48 4.54 -18.42
CA LEU A 7 1.85 3.26 -18.08
C LEU A 7 2.39 2.69 -16.76
N GLU A 8 3.69 2.79 -16.51
CA GLU A 8 4.27 2.37 -15.22
C GLU A 8 3.72 3.23 -14.07
N LEU A 9 3.60 4.55 -14.25
CA LEU A 9 2.99 5.42 -13.25
C LEU A 9 1.52 5.08 -12.96
N ASP A 10 0.74 4.74 -13.99
CA ASP A 10 -0.67 4.35 -13.80
C ASP A 10 -0.80 3.00 -13.09
N GLN A 11 0.11 2.06 -13.37
CA GLN A 11 0.20 0.79 -12.64
C GLN A 11 0.57 1.01 -11.17
N LEU A 12 1.59 1.83 -10.90
CA LEU A 12 1.99 2.21 -9.54
C LEU A 12 0.82 2.83 -8.77
N ARG A 13 0.09 3.75 -9.40
CA ARG A 13 -1.10 4.36 -8.82
C ARG A 13 -2.18 3.33 -8.51
N THR A 14 -2.41 2.38 -9.42
CA THR A 14 -3.38 1.31 -9.22
C THR A 14 -3.01 0.41 -8.04
N LEU A 15 -1.72 0.08 -7.87
CA LEU A 15 -1.24 -0.70 -6.73
C LEU A 15 -1.48 0.04 -5.40
N LEU A 16 -1.11 1.32 -5.33
CA LEU A 16 -1.34 2.15 -4.14
C LEU A 16 -2.82 2.23 -3.75
N ILE A 17 -3.71 2.43 -4.73
CA ILE A 17 -5.16 2.48 -4.47
C ILE A 17 -5.64 1.14 -3.91
N ARG A 18 -5.18 0.01 -4.47
CA ARG A 18 -5.59 -1.33 -4.01
C ARG A 18 -5.11 -1.62 -2.59
N MET A 19 -3.86 -1.28 -2.28
CA MET A 19 -3.33 -1.40 -0.92
C MET A 19 -4.12 -0.51 0.05
N GLY A 20 -4.40 0.75 -0.35
CA GLY A 20 -5.20 1.67 0.46
C GLY A 20 -6.59 1.14 0.78
N SER A 21 -7.30 0.56 -0.19
CA SER A 21 -8.60 -0.07 0.06
C SER A 21 -8.53 -1.26 1.00
N LEU A 22 -7.45 -2.06 0.93
CA LEU A 22 -7.25 -3.20 1.83
C LEU A 22 -7.00 -2.73 3.27
N VAL A 23 -6.14 -1.72 3.44
CA VAL A 23 -5.84 -1.11 4.74
C VAL A 23 -7.08 -0.45 5.33
N GLU A 24 -7.90 0.24 4.53
CA GLU A 24 -9.18 0.79 4.97
C GLU A 24 -10.13 -0.30 5.50
N GLU A 25 -10.22 -1.44 4.81
CA GLU A 25 -11.03 -2.58 5.25
C GLU A 25 -10.50 -3.20 6.56
N GLN A 26 -9.17 -3.29 6.73
CA GLN A 26 -8.57 -3.76 7.98
C GLN A 26 -8.91 -2.85 9.15
N ILE A 27 -8.88 -1.53 8.97
CA ILE A 27 -9.24 -0.56 10.02
C ILE A 27 -10.71 -0.75 10.43
N ASP A 28 -11.65 -0.84 9.47
CA ASP A 28 -13.07 -1.06 9.77
C ASP A 28 -13.27 -2.36 10.55
N CYS A 29 -12.64 -3.45 10.11
CA CYS A 29 -12.72 -4.74 10.77
C CYS A 29 -12.14 -4.69 12.20
N ALA A 30 -10.99 -4.06 12.41
CA ALA A 30 -10.34 -3.96 13.72
C ALA A 30 -11.20 -3.14 14.70
N VAL A 31 -11.74 -1.99 14.26
CA VAL A 31 -12.64 -1.17 15.07
C VAL A 31 -13.91 -1.94 15.46
N ARG A 32 -14.47 -2.70 14.52
CA ARG A 32 -15.66 -3.54 14.78
C ARG A 32 -15.34 -4.71 15.70
N ALA A 33 -14.19 -5.36 15.54
CA ALA A 33 -13.72 -6.45 16.40
C ALA A 33 -13.68 -6.01 17.86
N ILE A 34 -13.06 -4.85 18.15
CA ILE A 34 -13.05 -4.28 19.51
C ILE A 34 -14.47 -3.97 19.99
N SER A 35 -15.24 -3.23 19.19
CA SER A 35 -16.55 -2.72 19.61
C SER A 35 -17.55 -3.84 19.93
N THR A 36 -17.37 -5.01 19.30
CA THR A 36 -18.25 -6.17 19.45
C THR A 36 -17.62 -7.33 20.22
N SER A 37 -16.35 -7.20 20.63
CA SER A 37 -15.53 -8.29 21.18
C SER A 37 -15.49 -9.53 20.28
N ASP A 38 -15.50 -9.33 18.96
CA ASP A 38 -15.52 -10.39 17.95
C ASP A 38 -14.09 -10.79 17.55
N VAL A 39 -13.61 -11.88 18.15
CA VAL A 39 -12.28 -12.46 17.90
C VAL A 39 -12.13 -12.97 16.46
N SER A 40 -13.23 -13.31 15.78
CA SER A 40 -13.15 -13.78 14.39
C SER A 40 -12.79 -12.65 13.43
N LEU A 41 -13.33 -11.44 13.65
CA LEU A 41 -12.95 -10.24 12.90
C LEU A 41 -11.50 -9.84 13.17
N ALA A 42 -11.04 -9.95 14.42
CA ALA A 42 -9.65 -9.69 14.76
C ALA A 42 -8.68 -10.60 13.98
N ARG A 43 -8.95 -11.92 13.97
CA ARG A 43 -8.15 -12.89 13.20
C ARG A 43 -8.16 -12.58 11.71
N LEU A 44 -9.30 -12.15 11.17
CA LEU A 44 -9.40 -11.77 9.76
C LEU A 44 -8.48 -10.58 9.42
N VAL A 45 -8.33 -9.61 10.33
CA VAL A 45 -7.40 -8.48 10.14
C VAL A 45 -5.96 -8.99 10.08
N MET A 46 -5.56 -9.84 11.03
CA MET A 46 -4.21 -10.44 11.08
C MET A 46 -3.91 -11.29 9.83
N ASP A 47 -4.86 -12.11 9.39
CA ASP A 47 -4.68 -12.98 8.21
C ASP A 47 -4.59 -12.19 6.90
N ARG A 48 -5.17 -10.99 6.86
CA ARG A 48 -5.14 -10.11 5.67
C ARG A 48 -3.87 -9.27 5.59
N ASP A 49 -3.14 -9.15 6.69
CA ASP A 49 -1.95 -8.32 6.79
C ASP A 49 -0.83 -8.74 5.83
N THR A 50 -0.67 -10.06 5.63
CA THR A 50 0.29 -10.58 4.64
C THR A 50 0.04 -10.03 3.23
N LYS A 51 -1.21 -9.69 2.86
CA LYS A 51 -1.48 -9.08 1.56
C LYS A 51 -1.05 -7.62 1.51
N VAL A 52 -1.08 -6.89 2.63
CA VAL A 52 -0.55 -5.53 2.72
C VAL A 52 0.96 -5.57 2.50
N ASP A 53 1.67 -6.49 3.15
CA ASP A 53 3.12 -6.71 2.93
C ASP A 53 3.44 -7.06 1.47
N GLU A 54 2.63 -7.91 0.84
CA GLU A 54 2.80 -8.28 -0.57
C GLU A 54 2.63 -7.05 -1.49
N PHE A 55 1.66 -6.18 -1.18
CA PHE A 55 1.48 -4.92 -1.91
C PHE A 55 2.65 -3.96 -1.70
N ASP A 56 3.08 -3.78 -0.46
CA ASP A 56 4.21 -2.93 -0.09
C ASP A 56 5.47 -3.32 -0.89
N ASN A 57 5.85 -4.60 -0.83
CA ASN A 57 6.97 -5.15 -1.60
C ASN A 57 6.79 -4.96 -3.11
N SER A 58 5.58 -5.12 -3.63
CA SER A 58 5.29 -4.97 -5.06
C SER A 58 5.44 -3.51 -5.52
N ILE A 59 4.99 -2.56 -4.70
CA ILE A 59 5.07 -1.12 -4.95
C ILE A 59 6.53 -0.67 -4.92
N ASP A 60 7.29 -1.09 -3.91
CA ASP A 60 8.71 -0.79 -3.77
C ASP A 60 9.52 -1.31 -4.96
N GLN A 61 9.31 -2.58 -5.34
CA GLN A 61 9.97 -3.14 -6.51
C GLN A 61 9.58 -2.40 -7.80
N HIS A 62 8.32 -1.97 -7.93
CA HIS A 62 7.87 -1.21 -9.09
C HIS A 62 8.55 0.16 -9.18
N CYS A 63 8.64 0.90 -8.06
CA CYS A 63 9.38 2.14 -7.98
C CYS A 63 10.87 1.96 -8.33
N MET A 64 11.52 0.91 -7.80
CA MET A 64 12.93 0.61 -8.11
C MET A 64 13.15 0.32 -9.60
N ARG A 65 12.23 -0.42 -10.25
CA ARG A 65 12.30 -0.66 -11.69
C ARG A 65 12.20 0.63 -12.49
N ILE A 66 11.26 1.51 -12.13
CA ILE A 66 11.12 2.81 -12.79
C ILE A 66 12.42 3.63 -12.64
N PHE A 67 12.98 3.73 -11.43
CA PHE A 67 14.24 4.45 -11.22
C PHE A 67 15.39 3.91 -12.08
N ALA A 68 15.51 2.58 -12.15
CA ALA A 68 16.57 1.92 -12.92
C ALA A 68 16.43 2.13 -14.44
N LEU A 69 15.19 2.15 -14.95
CA LEU A 69 14.92 2.17 -16.39
C LEU A 69 14.80 3.56 -17.00
N THR A 70 14.31 4.55 -16.23
CA THR A 70 13.93 5.85 -16.80
C THR A 70 14.69 7.05 -16.27
N GLN A 71 15.47 6.92 -15.20
CA GLN A 71 16.21 8.01 -14.55
C GLN A 71 15.35 9.30 -14.41
N PRO A 72 14.18 9.22 -13.74
CA PRO A 72 13.21 10.31 -13.71
C PRO A 72 13.77 11.54 -12.98
N VAL A 73 13.33 12.73 -13.40
CA VAL A 73 13.80 14.02 -12.86
C VAL A 73 12.64 14.94 -12.53
N ALA A 74 12.92 15.98 -11.74
CA ALA A 74 11.98 17.05 -11.40
C ALA A 74 10.61 16.55 -10.91
N ILE A 75 9.55 16.70 -11.72
CA ILE A 75 8.18 16.37 -11.35
C ILE A 75 8.02 14.85 -11.18
N ASP A 76 8.56 14.08 -12.12
CA ASP A 76 8.45 12.62 -12.16
C ASP A 76 9.16 11.97 -10.97
N LEU A 77 10.35 12.47 -10.63
CA LEU A 77 11.08 12.04 -9.44
C LEU A 77 10.29 12.32 -8.16
N ARG A 78 9.74 13.53 -8.02
CA ARG A 78 8.94 13.90 -6.84
C ARG A 78 7.68 13.04 -6.72
N LEU A 79 7.05 12.68 -7.84
CA LEU A 79 5.89 11.80 -7.85
C LEU A 79 6.23 10.41 -7.32
N LEU A 80 7.33 9.82 -7.78
CA LEU A 80 7.80 8.51 -7.30
C LEU A 80 8.19 8.54 -5.82
N MET A 81 8.86 9.60 -5.37
CA MET A 81 9.18 9.77 -3.95
C MET A 81 7.94 9.91 -3.09
N ALA A 82 6.90 10.60 -3.59
CA ALA A 82 5.62 10.70 -2.89
C ALA A 82 4.92 9.34 -2.83
N ALA A 83 4.93 8.57 -3.92
CA ALA A 83 4.37 7.22 -3.97
C ALA A 83 5.01 6.30 -2.91
N LEU A 84 6.33 6.28 -2.79
CA LEU A 84 7.05 5.52 -1.75
C LEU A 84 6.68 5.97 -0.34
N LYS A 85 6.58 7.28 -0.09
CA LYS A 85 6.17 7.79 1.22
C LYS A 85 4.74 7.36 1.57
N ILE A 86 3.82 7.44 0.61
CA ILE A 86 2.43 7.01 0.80
C ILE A 86 2.38 5.51 1.08
N ASN A 87 3.14 4.70 0.34
CA ASN A 87 3.25 3.26 0.54
C ASN A 87 3.62 2.92 2.00
N ASN A 88 4.70 3.52 2.50
CA ASN A 88 5.16 3.30 3.87
C ASN A 88 4.13 3.73 4.92
N GLU A 89 3.40 4.82 4.68
CA GLU A 89 2.35 5.24 5.62
C GLU A 89 1.14 4.28 5.57
N LEU A 90 0.81 3.70 4.40
CA LEU A 90 -0.25 2.70 4.29
C LEU A 90 0.10 1.41 5.02
N GLU A 91 1.33 0.89 4.86
CA GLU A 91 1.81 -0.28 5.58
C GLU A 91 1.73 -0.05 7.09
N ARG A 92 2.25 1.09 7.55
CA ARG A 92 2.22 1.46 8.96
C ARG A 92 0.80 1.58 9.53
N ILE A 93 -0.16 2.03 8.73
CA ILE A 93 -1.58 2.05 9.14
C ILE A 93 -2.14 0.63 9.24
N GLY A 94 -1.78 -0.26 8.31
CA GLY A 94 -2.11 -1.70 8.36
C GLY A 94 -1.60 -2.35 9.64
N ASP A 95 -0.32 -2.16 9.96
CA ASP A 95 0.32 -2.61 11.20
C ASP A 95 -0.44 -2.13 12.45
N ILE A 96 -0.86 -0.87 12.48
CA ILE A 96 -1.64 -0.32 13.59
C ILE A 96 -3.01 -0.99 13.68
N ALA A 97 -3.66 -1.29 12.55
CA ALA A 97 -4.93 -2.02 12.53
C ALA A 97 -4.78 -3.45 13.07
N VAL A 98 -3.68 -4.14 12.76
CA VAL A 98 -3.35 -5.46 13.32
C VAL A 98 -3.11 -5.39 14.83
N ASN A 99 -2.39 -4.38 15.31
CA ASN A 99 -2.16 -4.19 16.75
C ASN A 99 -3.45 -3.83 17.53
N LEU A 100 -4.44 -3.26 16.83
CA LEU A 100 -5.73 -2.91 17.39
C LEU A 100 -6.66 -4.14 17.48
N ALA A 101 -6.60 -5.04 16.49
CA ALA A 101 -7.40 -6.26 16.41
C ALA A 101 -7.09 -7.27 17.52
#